data_AF-A0A7G6ACR6-F1
#
_entry.id   AF-A0A7G6ACR6-F1
#
_cell.length_a   1.000
_cell.length_b   1.000
_cell.length_c   1.000
_cell.angle_alpha   90.00
_cell.angle_beta   90.00
_cell.angle_gamma   90.00
#
_symmetry.space_group_name_H-M   'P 1'
#
loop_
_entity.id
_entity.type
_entity.pdbx_description
1 polymer ?
#
loop_
_entity_poly.entity_id
_entity_poly.type
_entity_poly.pdbx_seq_one_letter_code
_entity_poly.pdbx_strand_id
1 'polypeptide(L)'
;MNFIEAVSLCFKKYATFDGTASRSEYWWFFLFVIVGNFVLGQMSSFLSFAFAIATLVPSIAVACRRLHDTDRSGWMQLIWLIPLVGWIILIVFLAQESRPNRYGVPAGAVV
;
A
#
# COMPACT_ATOMS: atom_id res chain seq x y z
N MET A 1 8.75 -5.54 -10.95
CA MET A 1 9.27 -4.39 -10.20
C MET A 1 10.28 -4.88 -9.17
N ASN A 2 11.44 -4.24 -9.11
CA ASN A 2 12.44 -4.50 -8.07
C ASN A 2 12.04 -3.85 -6.75
N PHE A 3 12.55 -4.37 -5.62
CA PHE A 3 12.29 -3.82 -4.28
C PHE A 3 12.61 -2.32 -4.19
N ILE A 4 13.79 -1.91 -4.65
CA ILE A 4 14.25 -0.51 -4.61
C ILE A 4 13.36 0.39 -5.47
N GLU A 5 12.92 -0.11 -6.64
CA GLU A 5 12.01 0.63 -7.51
C GLU A 5 10.65 0.85 -6.83
N ALA A 6 10.09 -0.17 -6.19
CA ALA A 6 8.82 -0.06 -5.48
C ALA A 6 8.89 0.98 -4.34
N VAL A 7 9.97 0.94 -3.54
CA VAL A 7 10.20 1.90 -2.45
C VAL A 7 10.37 3.32 -3.01
N SER A 8 11.21 3.49 -4.03
CA SER A 8 11.43 4.80 -4.67
C SER A 8 10.15 5.37 -5.29
N LEU A 9 9.33 4.53 -5.93
CA LEU A 9 8.06 4.95 -6.52
C LEU A 9 7.05 5.38 -5.45
N CYS A 10 6.99 4.68 -4.31
CA CYS A 10 6.14 5.04 -3.19
C CYS A 10 6.53 6.40 -2.59
N PHE A 11 7.84 6.65 -2.40
CA PHE A 11 8.32 7.94 -1.91
C PHE A 11 8.15 9.06 -2.94
N LYS A 12 8.29 8.78 -4.25
CA LYS A 12 7.99 9.76 -5.31
C LYS A 12 6.51 10.12 -5.35
N LYS A 13 5.63 9.15 -5.12
CA LYS A 13 4.18 9.33 -5.06
C LYS A 13 3.70 9.35 -3.60
N TYR A 14 4.34 10.12 -2.74
CA TYR A 14 4.09 10.10 -1.29
C TYR A 14 2.63 10.43 -0.91
N ALA A 15 2.01 11.40 -1.59
CA ALA A 15 0.66 11.88 -1.30
C ALA A 15 -0.27 11.89 -2.53
N THR A 16 0.04 11.10 -3.57
CA THR A 16 -0.79 11.02 -4.77
C THR A 16 -1.88 9.98 -4.60
N PHE A 17 -3.14 10.34 -4.37
CA PHE A 17 -4.21 9.34 -4.20
C PHE A 17 -4.81 8.85 -5.52
N ASP A 18 -4.39 9.47 -6.63
CA ASP A 18 -4.87 9.18 -7.96
C ASP A 18 -4.02 8.11 -8.68
N GLY A 19 -4.69 7.29 -9.49
CA GLY A 19 -4.08 6.27 -10.33
C GLY A 19 -4.04 4.85 -9.77
N THR A 20 -3.43 3.98 -10.56
CA THR A 20 -3.27 2.53 -10.35
C THR A 20 -1.87 2.22 -9.80
N ALA A 21 -1.70 1.10 -9.12
CA ALA A 21 -0.39 0.64 -8.68
C ALA A 21 -0.19 -0.84 -9.10
N SER A 22 1.01 -1.47 -9.04
CA SER A 22 1.17 -2.93 -9.36
C SER A 22 1.29 -3.83 -8.12
N ARG A 23 0.74 -5.06 -8.08
CA ARG A 23 0.61 -5.78 -6.77
C ARG A 23 1.94 -5.89 -6.02
N SER A 24 3.01 -6.09 -6.79
CA SER A 24 4.38 -6.08 -6.29
C SER A 24 4.77 -4.77 -5.59
N GLU A 25 4.35 -3.61 -6.06
CA GLU A 25 4.58 -2.30 -5.41
C GLU A 25 3.99 -2.25 -3.99
N TYR A 26 2.75 -2.73 -3.81
CA TYR A 26 2.10 -2.74 -2.50
C TYR A 26 2.77 -3.72 -1.54
N TRP A 27 3.00 -4.96 -1.98
CA TRP A 27 3.59 -5.98 -1.11
C TRP A 27 5.04 -5.69 -0.74
N TRP A 28 5.84 -5.14 -1.66
CA TRP A 28 7.21 -4.71 -1.34
C TRP A 28 7.23 -3.53 -0.36
N PHE A 29 6.33 -2.56 -0.52
CA PHE A 29 6.20 -1.46 0.43
C PHE A 29 5.73 -1.94 1.80
N PHE A 30 4.75 -2.86 1.84
CA PHE A 30 4.28 -3.46 3.09
C PHE A 30 5.40 -4.21 3.82
N LEU A 31 6.20 -4.99 3.09
CA LEU A 31 7.37 -5.67 3.65
C LEU A 31 8.40 -4.66 4.17
N PHE A 32 8.70 -3.60 3.42
CA PHE A 32 9.61 -2.52 3.85
C PHE A 32 9.15 -1.89 5.17
N VAL A 33 7.87 -1.60 5.32
CA VAL A 33 7.30 -1.03 6.55
C VAL A 33 7.43 -2.00 7.73
N ILE A 34 7.18 -3.29 7.52
CA ILE A 34 7.33 -4.32 8.58
C ILE A 34 8.79 -4.44 9.02
N VAL A 35 9.71 -4.60 8.07
CA VAL A 35 11.14 -4.76 8.37
C VAL A 35 11.70 -3.50 9.00
N GLY A 36 11.35 -2.32 8.47
CA GLY A 36 11.77 -1.03 9.02
C GLY A 36 11.31 -0.85 10.46
N ASN A 37 10.04 -1.13 10.77
CA ASN A 37 9.53 -1.06 12.14
C ASN A 37 10.16 -2.10 13.06
N PHE A 38 10.38 -3.33 12.57
CA PHE A 38 11.01 -4.38 13.37
C PHE A 38 12.43 -3.99 13.79
N VAL A 39 13.26 -3.55 12.83
CA VAL A 39 14.65 -3.15 13.07
C VAL A 39 14.73 -1.90 13.94
N LEU A 40 14.00 -0.84 13.60
CA LEU A 40 13.99 0.40 14.37
C LEU A 40 13.43 0.20 15.78
N GLY A 41 12.47 -0.71 15.93
CA GLY A 41 11.87 -1.07 17.22
C GLY A 41 12.86 -1.74 18.18
N GLN A 42 13.85 -2.50 17.66
CA GLN A 42 14.92 -3.05 18.50
C GLN A 42 15.90 -1.97 18.99
N MET A 43 16.04 -0.86 18.25
CA MET A 43 16.97 0.21 18.60
C MET A 43 16.35 1.22 19.57
N SER A 44 15.18 1.76 19.21
CA SER A 44 14.48 2.76 20.03
C SER A 44 13.02 2.86 19.63
N SER A 45 12.13 2.77 20.62
CA SER A 45 10.69 2.91 20.42
C SER A 45 10.31 4.28 19.83
N PHE A 46 11.08 5.34 20.13
CA PHE A 46 10.86 6.67 19.57
C PHE A 46 11.15 6.73 18.07
N LEU A 47 12.24 6.10 17.62
CA LEU A 47 12.60 6.04 16.20
C LEU A 47 11.59 5.23 15.39
N SER A 48 11.15 4.09 15.93
CA SER A 48 10.08 3.30 15.31
C SER A 48 8.78 4.09 15.22
N PHE A 49 8.41 4.85 16.25
CA PHE A 49 7.22 5.70 16.22
C PHE A 49 7.31 6.81 15.16
N ALA A 50 8.45 7.51 15.07
CA ALA A 50 8.67 8.53 14.05
C ALA A 50 8.60 7.94 12.63
N PHE A 51 9.18 6.76 12.42
CA PHE A 51 9.13 6.04 11.14
C PHE A 51 7.70 5.58 10.80
N ALA A 52 6.94 5.10 11.78
CA ALA A 52 5.55 4.73 11.59
C ALA A 52 4.71 5.92 11.10
N ILE A 53 4.90 7.12 11.67
CA ILE A 53 4.22 8.34 11.21
C ILE A 53 4.65 8.72 9.79
N ALA A 54 5.95 8.67 9.49
CA ALA A 54 6.48 9.00 8.16
C ALA A 54 6.00 8.02 7.08
N THR A 55 5.78 6.74 7.43
CA THR A 55 5.30 5.73 6.48
C THR A 55 3.77 5.59 6.45
N LEU A 56 3.06 6.21 7.39
CA LEU A 56 1.61 6.17 7.47
C LEU A 56 0.95 6.76 6.22
N VAL A 57 1.33 7.98 5.82
CA VAL A 57 0.77 8.66 4.65
C VAL A 57 0.97 7.86 3.35
N PRO A 58 2.20 7.42 2.99
CA PRO A 58 2.39 6.62 1.80
C PRO A 58 1.71 5.25 1.89
N SER A 59 1.58 4.65 3.09
CA SER A 59 0.83 3.39 3.25
C SER A 59 -0.65 3.53 2.87
N ILE A 60 -1.28 4.64 3.27
CA ILE A 60 -2.67 4.96 2.92
C ILE A 60 -2.76 5.29 1.43
N ALA A 61 -1.82 6.07 0.88
CA ALA A 61 -1.81 6.44 -0.52
C ALA A 61 -1.70 5.21 -1.44
N VAL A 62 -0.80 4.27 -1.15
CA VAL A 62 -0.62 3.05 -1.96
C VAL A 62 -1.81 2.11 -1.79
N ALA A 63 -2.36 1.96 -0.58
CA ALA A 63 -3.57 1.16 -0.36
C ALA A 63 -4.80 1.73 -1.10
N CYS A 64 -4.93 3.05 -1.17
CA CYS A 64 -5.97 3.72 -1.95
C CYS A 64 -5.86 3.40 -3.45
N ARG A 65 -4.65 3.54 -4.03
CA ARG A 65 -4.41 3.17 -5.44
C ARG A 65 -4.65 1.69 -5.72
N ARG A 66 -4.33 0.81 -4.77
CA ARG A 66 -4.66 -0.62 -4.84
C ARG A 66 -6.15 -0.89 -4.90
N LEU A 67 -6.92 -0.20 -4.06
CA LEU A 67 -8.37 -0.35 -4.10
C LEU A 67 -8.94 0.15 -5.42
N HIS A 68 -8.40 1.26 -5.95
CA HIS A 68 -8.74 1.75 -7.30
C HIS A 68 -8.42 0.73 -8.40
N ASP A 69 -7.35 -0.08 -8.29
CA ASP A 69 -7.06 -1.15 -9.25
C ASP A 69 -8.17 -2.21 -9.37
N THR A 70 -8.92 -2.39 -8.29
CA THR A 70 -10.03 -3.37 -8.20
C THR A 70 -11.38 -2.70 -8.48
N ASP A 71 -11.37 -1.48 -9.03
CA ASP A 71 -12.54 -0.64 -9.28
C ASP A 71 -13.36 -0.31 -8.01
N ARG A 72 -12.68 -0.27 -6.85
CA ARG A 72 -13.27 0.05 -5.54
C ARG A 72 -12.81 1.41 -5.07
N SER A 73 -13.62 2.11 -4.28
CA SER A 73 -13.22 3.40 -3.72
C SER A 73 -12.12 3.24 -2.66
N GLY A 74 -11.16 4.16 -2.61
CA GLY A 74 -10.13 4.20 -1.56
C GLY A 74 -10.67 4.27 -0.13
N TRP A 75 -11.91 4.75 0.04
CA TRP A 75 -12.63 4.75 1.31
C TRP A 75 -12.89 3.36 1.88
N MET A 76 -12.83 2.30 1.07
CA MET A 76 -12.92 0.93 1.58
C MET A 76 -11.77 0.56 2.53
N GLN A 77 -10.70 1.35 2.58
CA GLN A 77 -9.64 1.18 3.59
C GLN A 77 -10.17 1.35 5.03
N LEU A 78 -11.25 2.11 5.26
CA LEU A 78 -11.86 2.25 6.59
C LEU A 78 -12.44 0.94 7.14
N ILE A 79 -12.69 -0.05 6.28
CA ILE A 79 -13.09 -1.40 6.71
C ILE A 79 -12.03 -1.99 7.66
N TRP A 80 -10.78 -1.52 7.60
CA TRP A 80 -9.70 -1.88 8.53
C TRP A 80 -10.04 -1.62 10.00
N LEU A 81 -10.95 -0.67 10.29
CA LEU A 81 -11.41 -0.35 11.65
C LEU A 81 -12.23 -1.50 12.28
N ILE A 82 -12.77 -2.41 11.47
CA ILE A 82 -13.48 -3.60 11.94
C ILE A 82 -12.44 -4.72 12.10
N PRO A 83 -12.05 -5.08 13.34
CA PRO A 83 -11.03 -6.10 13.56
C PRO A 83 -11.50 -7.47 13.06
N LEU A 84 -10.54 -8.34 12.74
CA LEU A 84 -10.74 -9.68 12.18
C LEU A 84 -11.35 -9.69 10.77
N VAL A 85 -12.64 -9.38 10.64
CA VAL A 85 -13.37 -9.48 9.36
C VAL A 85 -12.87 -8.44 8.37
N GLY A 86 -12.72 -7.18 8.82
CA GLY A 86 -12.29 -6.10 7.95
C GLY A 86 -10.85 -6.25 7.45
N TRP A 87 -9.98 -6.81 8.30
CA TRP A 87 -8.59 -7.10 7.93
C TRP A 87 -8.51 -8.17 6.84
N ILE A 88 -9.27 -9.27 6.99
CA ILE A 88 -9.30 -10.35 5.99
C ILE A 88 -9.81 -9.82 4.65
N ILE A 89 -10.92 -9.08 4.65
CA ILE A 89 -11.50 -8.51 3.41
C ILE A 89 -10.50 -7.60 2.70
N LEU A 90 -9.82 -6.72 3.45
CA LEU A 90 -8.83 -5.82 2.86
C LEU A 90 -7.65 -6.59 2.28
N ILE A 91 -7.09 -7.55 3.01
CA ILE A 91 -5.99 -8.38 2.49
C ILE A 91 -6.41 -9.07 1.20
N VAL A 92 -7.62 -9.61 1.14
CA VAL A 92 -8.17 -10.21 -0.08
C VAL A 92 -8.27 -9.19 -1.21
N PHE A 93 -8.80 -7.99 -0.96
CA PHE A 93 -8.89 -6.94 -1.98
C PHE A 93 -7.52 -6.46 -2.46
N LEU A 94 -6.54 -6.36 -1.56
CA LEU A 94 -5.17 -5.95 -1.86
C LEU A 94 -4.40 -7.04 -2.63
N ALA A 95 -4.81 -8.30 -2.53
CA ALA A 95 -4.24 -9.44 -3.25
C ALA A 95 -4.92 -9.73 -4.61
N GLN A 96 -6.10 -9.16 -4.88
CA GLN A 96 -6.89 -9.43 -6.08
C GLN A 96 -6.20 -8.96 -7.37
N GLU A 97 -6.55 -9.63 -8.48
CA GLU A 97 -6.14 -9.26 -9.83
C GLU A 97 -6.65 -7.87 -10.21
N SER A 98 -5.74 -7.06 -10.75
CA SER A 98 -6.08 -5.75 -11.32
C SER A 98 -7.05 -5.97 -12.46
N ARG A 99 -8.18 -5.25 -12.44
CA ARG A 99 -9.21 -5.34 -13.46
C ARG A 99 -9.15 -4.10 -14.36
N PRO A 100 -9.64 -4.18 -15.62
CA PRO A 100 -9.91 -2.99 -16.39
C PRO A 100 -10.84 -2.08 -15.57
N ASN A 101 -10.41 -0.87 -15.25
CA ASN A 101 -11.11 0.00 -14.31
C ASN A 101 -11.19 1.44 -14.83
N ARG A 102 -12.07 2.25 -14.22
CA ARG A 102 -12.27 3.66 -14.61
C ARG A 102 -11.11 4.59 -14.26
N TYR A 103 -10.13 4.10 -13.52
CA TYR A 103 -9.02 4.87 -12.95
C TYR A 103 -7.74 4.80 -13.80
N GLY A 104 -7.76 4.04 -14.90
CA GLY A 104 -6.69 3.99 -15.90
C GLY A 104 -6.27 2.57 -16.25
N VAL A 105 -5.18 2.46 -17.01
CA VAL A 105 -4.62 1.15 -17.37
C VAL A 105 -4.04 0.51 -16.10
N PRO A 106 -4.44 -0.73 -15.74
CA PRO A 106 -3.93 -1.39 -14.55
C PRO A 106 -2.41 -1.57 -14.64
N ALA A 107 -1.68 -1.09 -13.64
CA ALA A 107 -0.22 -1.17 -13.64
C ALA A 107 0.22 -2.64 -13.52
N GLY A 108 0.68 -3.20 -14.65
CA GLY A 108 1.02 -4.62 -14.79
C GLY A 108 0.18 -5.38 -15.81
N ALA A 109 -0.83 -4.75 -16.44
CA ALA A 109 -1.37 -5.25 -17.69
C ALA A 109 -0.30 -5.13 -18.78
N VAL A 110 0.38 -6.24 -19.02
CA VAL A 110 1.20 -6.46 -20.20
C VAL A 110 0.28 -6.29 -21.42
N VAL A 111 0.60 -5.32 -22.28
CA VAL A 111 0.18 -5.34 -23.68
C VAL A 111 0.90 -6.50 -24.37
#